data_AF-W7XLT2-F1
#
_entry.id   AF-W7XLT2-F1
#
_cell.length_a   1.000
_cell.length_b   1.000
_cell.length_c   1.000
_cell.angle_alpha   90.00
_cell.angle_beta   90.00
_cell.angle_gamma   90.00
#
_symmetry.space_group_name_H-M   'P 1'
#
loop_
_entity.id
_entity.type
_entity.pdbx_description
1 polymer ?
#
loop_
_entity_poly.entity_id
_entity_poly.type
_entity_poly.pdbx_seq_one_letter_code
_entity_poly.pdbx_strand_id
1 'polypeptide(L)'
;VFTNIKVRYYSMCTAAIFIFILVQPDLVSQMIAILSCRVIGDSSYILYNVTYECNTNQHQRYSSTLVAPCLLVFAFIIPIGLFYILYRNKNDLQNIQIYKKYGFLYKEYKIQKYYWEFVKMLEKILIIIVLNFYSQDINVKGVLIFIVVSLYGIASSVLQPYRLSGYNTVDFYQTNVCAVSVLFCLFISNNPFNYY
;
A
#
# COMPACT_ATOMS: atom_id res chain seq x y z
N VAL A 1 5.28 -34.72 16.42
CA VAL A 1 3.81 -34.58 16.27
C VAL A 1 3.49 -33.49 15.24
N PHE A 2 3.72 -33.76 13.96
CA PHE A 2 3.29 -32.89 12.86
C PHE A 2 2.56 -33.77 11.85
N THR A 3 1.24 -33.62 11.74
CA THR A 3 0.48 -34.29 10.69
C THR A 3 0.68 -33.52 9.38
N ASN A 4 0.78 -34.23 8.24
CA ASN A 4 0.92 -33.61 6.91
C ASN A 4 -0.15 -32.54 6.64
N ILE A 5 -1.34 -32.71 7.23
CA ILE A 5 -2.47 -31.78 7.15
C ILE A 5 -2.12 -30.42 7.79
N LYS A 6 -1.51 -30.40 8.98
CA LYS A 6 -1.14 -29.15 9.67
C LYS A 6 -0.06 -28.38 8.92
N VAL A 7 0.91 -29.08 8.34
CA VAL A 7 1.97 -28.46 7.52
C VAL A 7 1.37 -27.79 6.28
N ARG A 8 0.48 -28.49 5.56
CA ARG A 8 -0.19 -27.95 4.37
C ARG A 8 -1.07 -26.74 4.70
N TYR A 9 -1.76 -26.76 5.85
CA TYR A 9 -2.54 -25.62 6.32
C TYR A 9 -1.68 -24.38 6.59
N TYR A 10 -0.55 -24.52 7.30
CA TYR A 10 0.34 -23.38 7.54
C TYR A 10 0.90 -22.79 6.24
N SER A 11 1.32 -23.65 5.30
CA SER A 11 1.79 -23.20 3.98
C SER A 11 0.72 -22.48 3.18
N MET A 12 -0.54 -22.91 3.27
CA MET A 12 -1.67 -22.21 2.63
C MET A 12 -1.90 -20.82 3.26
N CYS A 13 -1.84 -20.72 4.59
CA CYS A 13 -1.99 -19.43 5.26
C CYS A 13 -0.88 -18.43 4.89
N THR A 14 0.39 -18.87 4.88
CA THR A 14 1.50 -18.00 4.51
C THR A 14 1.44 -17.57 3.05
N ALA A 15 1.09 -18.48 2.14
CA ALA A 15 0.87 -18.16 0.74
C ALA A 15 -0.27 -17.15 0.56
N ALA A 16 -1.40 -17.33 1.25
CA ALA A 16 -2.52 -16.40 1.18
C ALA A 16 -2.15 -14.99 1.68
N ILE A 17 -1.40 -14.89 2.79
CA ILE A 17 -0.91 -13.60 3.30
C ILE A 17 0.05 -12.95 2.31
N PHE A 18 0.97 -13.73 1.73
CA PHE A 18 1.90 -13.22 0.73
C PHE A 18 1.18 -12.66 -0.50
N ILE A 19 0.25 -13.44 -1.08
CA ILE A 19 -0.56 -13.02 -2.22
C ILE A 19 -1.34 -11.76 -1.86
N PHE A 20 -1.95 -11.71 -0.68
CA PHE A 20 -2.66 -10.52 -0.22
C PHE A 20 -1.75 -9.30 -0.20
N ILE A 21 -0.56 -9.37 0.39
CA ILE A 21 0.36 -8.22 0.48
C ILE A 21 0.83 -7.73 -0.90
N LEU A 22 1.02 -8.65 -1.83
CA LEU A 22 1.40 -8.31 -3.21
C LEU A 22 0.26 -7.63 -3.97
N VAL A 23 -0.96 -8.16 -3.85
CA VAL A 23 -2.12 -7.76 -4.67
C VAL A 23 -2.90 -6.58 -4.07
N GLN A 24 -2.88 -6.44 -2.74
CA GLN A 24 -3.64 -5.42 -2.02
C GLN A 24 -3.42 -3.98 -2.52
N PRO A 25 -2.19 -3.46 -2.73
CA PRO A 25 -2.03 -2.07 -3.16
C PRO A 25 -2.64 -1.82 -4.56
N ASP A 26 -2.54 -2.79 -5.46
CA ASP A 26 -3.10 -2.68 -6.81
C ASP A 26 -4.64 -2.68 -6.77
N LEU A 27 -5.25 -3.62 -6.03
CA LEU A 27 -6.71 -3.65 -5.85
C LEU A 27 -7.24 -2.37 -5.22
N VAL A 28 -6.58 -1.87 -4.17
CA VAL A 28 -6.95 -0.62 -3.50
C VAL A 28 -6.86 0.55 -4.47
N SER A 29 -5.80 0.62 -5.28
CA SER A 29 -5.62 1.66 -6.31
C SER A 29 -6.74 1.63 -7.34
N GLN A 30 -7.07 0.46 -7.88
CA GLN A 30 -8.15 0.31 -8.87
C GLN A 30 -9.52 0.67 -8.28
N MET A 31 -9.82 0.21 -7.06
CA MET A 31 -11.08 0.54 -6.39
C MET A 31 -11.23 2.04 -6.14
N ILE A 32 -10.16 2.72 -5.67
CA ILE A 32 -10.18 4.17 -5.49
C ILE A 32 -10.33 4.88 -6.84
N ALA A 33 -9.71 4.39 -7.92
CA ALA A 33 -9.87 4.95 -9.26
C ALA A 33 -11.28 4.78 -9.84
N ILE A 34 -12.02 3.72 -9.46
CA ILE A 34 -13.43 3.54 -9.84
C ILE A 34 -14.34 4.53 -9.07
N LEU A 35 -14.01 4.81 -7.82
CA LEU A 35 -14.72 5.79 -7.00
C LEU A 35 -14.39 7.24 -7.36
N SER A 36 -13.21 7.47 -7.95
CA SER A 36 -12.71 8.79 -8.30
C SER A 36 -13.14 9.22 -9.69
N CYS A 37 -13.25 10.53 -9.88
CA CYS A 37 -13.71 11.12 -11.13
C CYS A 37 -12.77 12.19 -11.64
N ARG A 38 -12.74 12.37 -12.95
CA ARG A 38 -11.99 13.42 -13.66
C ARG A 38 -12.91 14.20 -14.57
N VAL A 39 -12.64 15.50 -14.71
CA VAL A 39 -13.40 16.38 -15.61
C VAL A 39 -12.71 16.38 -16.98
N ILE A 40 -13.49 16.26 -18.05
CA ILE A 40 -13.03 16.36 -19.44
C ILE A 40 -14.07 17.21 -20.18
N GLY A 41 -13.69 18.43 -20.56
CA GLY A 41 -14.64 19.42 -21.07
C GLY A 41 -15.66 19.79 -19.98
N ASP A 42 -16.94 19.68 -20.31
CA ASP A 42 -18.04 20.01 -19.39
C ASP A 42 -18.56 18.81 -18.58
N SER A 43 -18.05 17.60 -18.85
CA SER A 43 -18.55 16.36 -18.26
C SER A 43 -17.52 15.69 -17.34
N SER A 44 -18.01 14.99 -16.32
CA SER A 44 -17.20 14.18 -15.41
C SER A 44 -17.25 12.71 -15.77
N TYR A 45 -16.09 12.05 -15.85
CA TYR A 45 -15.95 10.64 -16.17
C TYR A 45 -15.24 9.87 -15.06
N ILE A 46 -15.47 8.56 -15.00
CA ILE A 46 -14.80 7.69 -14.03
C ILE A 46 -13.30 7.65 -14.36
N LEU A 47 -12.45 7.84 -13.34
CA LEU A 47 -10.99 7.91 -13.53
C LEU A 47 -10.42 6.59 -14.06
N TYR A 48 -10.94 5.46 -13.59
CA TYR A 48 -10.54 4.12 -14.06
C TYR A 48 -10.92 3.85 -15.52
N ASN A 49 -12.09 4.30 -15.99
CA ASN A 49 -12.55 4.08 -17.36
C ASN A 49 -13.43 5.24 -17.84
N VAL A 50 -12.88 6.02 -18.77
CA VAL A 50 -13.51 7.24 -19.31
C VAL A 50 -14.72 6.98 -20.22
N THR A 51 -14.99 5.72 -20.59
CA THR A 51 -16.22 5.35 -21.33
C THR A 51 -17.49 5.57 -20.48
N TYR A 52 -17.36 5.65 -19.16
CA TYR A 52 -18.48 5.81 -18.24
C TYR A 52 -18.49 7.19 -17.59
N GLU A 53 -19.65 7.83 -17.61
CA GLU A 53 -19.89 9.09 -16.89
C GLU A 53 -19.95 8.87 -15.37
N CYS A 54 -19.33 9.80 -14.65
CA CYS A 54 -19.36 9.85 -13.20
C CYS A 54 -20.69 10.41 -12.70
N ASN A 55 -21.05 10.09 -11.44
CA ASN A 55 -22.26 10.57 -10.75
C ASN A 55 -23.59 10.10 -11.34
N THR A 56 -23.58 9.19 -12.31
CA THR A 56 -24.79 8.50 -12.77
C THR A 56 -25.41 7.66 -11.64
N ASN A 57 -26.73 7.44 -11.68
CA ASN A 57 -27.41 6.56 -10.71
C ASN A 57 -26.78 5.16 -10.66
N GLN A 58 -26.31 4.66 -11.80
CA GLN A 58 -25.59 3.39 -11.90
C GLN A 58 -24.25 3.45 -11.17
N HIS A 59 -23.43 4.48 -11.44
CA HIS A 59 -22.15 4.67 -10.78
C HIS A 59 -22.29 4.75 -9.27
N GLN A 60 -23.24 5.56 -8.76
CA GLN A 60 -23.45 5.71 -7.32
C GLN A 60 -23.88 4.39 -6.66
N ARG A 61 -24.80 3.64 -7.29
CA ARG A 61 -25.29 2.36 -6.76
C ARG A 61 -24.20 1.30 -6.66
N TYR A 62 -23.40 1.12 -7.72
CA TYR A 62 -22.29 0.15 -7.69
C TYR A 62 -21.15 0.60 -6.76
N SER A 63 -20.87 1.91 -6.73
CA SER A 63 -19.87 2.50 -5.85
C SER A 63 -20.20 2.25 -4.38
N SER A 64 -21.44 2.53 -3.95
CA SER A 64 -21.83 2.38 -2.55
C SER A 64 -22.07 0.92 -2.13
N THR A 65 -22.61 0.08 -3.03
CA THR A 65 -23.05 -1.28 -2.67
C THR A 65 -21.93 -2.31 -2.79
N LEU A 66 -20.98 -2.09 -3.71
CA LEU A 66 -19.94 -3.07 -4.04
C LEU A 66 -18.54 -2.52 -3.82
N VAL A 67 -18.19 -1.41 -4.45
CA VAL A 67 -16.80 -0.93 -4.48
C VAL A 67 -16.36 -0.40 -3.12
N ALA A 68 -17.15 0.46 -2.47
CA ALA A 68 -16.79 1.04 -1.18
C ALA A 68 -16.71 -0.01 -0.05
N PRO A 69 -17.65 -0.97 0.09
CA PRO A 69 -17.50 -2.06 1.06
C PRO A 69 -16.26 -2.93 0.80
N CYS A 70 -15.99 -3.29 -0.46
CA CYS A 70 -14.79 -4.03 -0.82
C CYS A 70 -13.52 -3.25 -0.47
N LEU A 71 -13.46 -1.96 -0.82
CA LEU A 71 -12.34 -1.08 -0.49
C LEU A 71 -12.11 -1.06 1.02
N LEU A 72 -13.16 -0.92 1.82
CA LEU A 72 -13.06 -0.91 3.28
C LEU A 72 -12.49 -2.24 3.81
N VAL A 73 -12.91 -3.37 3.24
CA VAL A 73 -12.41 -4.70 3.62
C VAL A 73 -10.92 -4.85 3.29
N PHE A 74 -10.52 -4.55 2.05
CA PHE A 74 -9.14 -4.76 1.57
C PHE A 74 -8.14 -3.71 2.08
N ALA A 75 -8.55 -2.45 2.22
CA ALA A 75 -7.68 -1.38 2.69
C ALA A 75 -7.53 -1.37 4.23
N PHE A 76 -8.59 -1.71 4.97
CA PHE A 76 -8.60 -1.52 6.43
C PHE A 76 -8.88 -2.80 7.22
N ILE A 77 -10.00 -3.50 6.99
CA ILE A 77 -10.40 -4.62 7.88
C ILE A 77 -9.35 -5.74 7.89
N ILE A 78 -8.87 -6.17 6.72
CA ILE A 78 -7.90 -7.27 6.66
C ILE A 78 -6.55 -6.84 7.28
N PRO A 79 -5.93 -5.70 6.92
CA PRO A 79 -4.69 -5.24 7.56
C PRO A 79 -4.83 -5.05 9.07
N ILE A 80 -5.92 -4.42 9.54
CA ILE A 80 -6.17 -4.21 10.97
C ILE A 80 -6.36 -5.54 11.70
N GLY A 81 -7.09 -6.49 11.10
CA GLY A 81 -7.27 -7.83 11.65
C GLY A 81 -5.94 -8.57 11.80
N LEU A 82 -5.09 -8.55 10.78
CA LEU A 82 -3.75 -9.13 10.83
C LEU A 82 -2.86 -8.45 11.87
N PHE A 83 -2.90 -7.12 11.95
CA PHE A 83 -2.16 -6.35 12.95
C PHE A 83 -2.62 -6.69 14.36
N TYR A 84 -3.93 -6.75 14.59
CA TYR A 84 -4.52 -7.10 15.88
C TYR A 84 -4.11 -8.50 16.35
N ILE A 85 -4.09 -9.48 15.43
CA ILE A 85 -3.61 -10.84 15.72
C ILE A 85 -2.14 -10.80 16.19
N LEU A 86 -1.26 -10.05 15.51
CA LEU A 86 0.14 -9.93 15.95
C LEU A 86 0.28 -9.16 17.27
N TYR A 87 -0.49 -8.08 17.44
CA TYR A 87 -0.47 -7.27 18.66
C TYR A 87 -0.88 -8.10 19.89
N ARG A 88 -1.92 -8.92 19.77
CA ARG A 88 -2.38 -9.81 20.85
C ARG A 88 -1.32 -10.87 21.19
N ASN A 89 -0.57 -11.33 20.21
CA ASN A 89 0.45 -12.37 20.37
C ASN A 89 1.88 -11.80 20.47
N LYS A 90 2.05 -10.50 20.73
CA LYS A 90 3.36 -9.82 20.68
C LYS A 90 4.43 -10.40 21.60
N ASN A 91 4.01 -10.98 22.73
CA ASN A 91 4.91 -11.61 23.70
C ASN A 91 5.35 -13.02 23.28
N ASP A 92 4.59 -13.67 22.39
CA ASP A 92 4.79 -15.06 21.95
C ASP A 92 5.10 -15.17 20.45
N LEU A 93 5.63 -14.11 19.82
CA LEU A 93 5.95 -14.09 18.39
C LEU A 93 6.98 -15.14 17.96
N GLN A 94 7.76 -15.68 18.91
CA GLN A 94 8.72 -16.77 18.65
C GLN A 94 8.09 -18.17 18.75
N ASN A 95 6.83 -18.28 19.18
CA ASN A 95 6.13 -19.55 19.23
C ASN A 95 6.00 -20.15 17.82
N ILE A 96 6.37 -21.43 17.69
CA ILE A 96 6.38 -22.18 16.43
C ILE A 96 5.04 -22.11 15.67
N GLN A 97 3.91 -22.04 16.38
CA GLN A 97 2.58 -21.99 15.76
C GLN A 97 2.30 -20.63 15.10
N ILE A 98 2.62 -19.54 15.80
CA ILE A 98 2.45 -18.17 15.31
C ILE A 98 3.45 -17.90 14.19
N TYR A 99 4.71 -18.31 14.38
CA TYR A 99 5.78 -18.14 13.41
C TYR A 99 5.48 -18.84 12.08
N LYS A 100 4.96 -20.07 12.11
CA LYS A 100 4.61 -20.79 10.87
C LYS A 100 3.42 -20.20 10.13
N LYS A 101 2.47 -19.56 10.82
CA LYS A 101 1.25 -19.03 10.20
C LYS A 101 1.39 -17.57 9.74
N TYR A 102 2.00 -16.73 10.58
CA TYR A 102 2.07 -15.28 10.39
C TYR A 102 3.50 -14.75 10.24
N GLY A 103 4.51 -15.62 10.33
CA GLY A 103 5.92 -15.22 10.25
C GLY A 103 6.26 -14.43 8.99
N PHE A 104 5.53 -14.61 7.89
CA PHE A 104 5.71 -13.77 6.70
C PHE A 104 5.63 -12.26 7.00
N LEU A 105 4.74 -11.85 7.91
CA LEU A 105 4.49 -10.45 8.25
C LEU A 105 5.63 -9.81 9.06
N TYR A 106 6.41 -10.61 9.80
CA TYR A 106 7.34 -10.05 10.79
C TYR A 106 8.72 -10.69 10.87
N LYS A 107 8.97 -11.83 10.19
CA LYS A 107 10.24 -12.57 10.25
C LYS A 107 11.44 -11.73 9.82
N GLU A 108 11.22 -10.78 8.92
CA GLU A 108 12.27 -9.93 8.32
C GLU A 108 12.62 -8.75 9.21
N TYR A 109 11.73 -8.43 10.15
CA TYR A 109 11.85 -7.31 11.07
C TYR A 109 12.39 -7.74 12.43
N LYS A 110 12.93 -6.78 13.16
CA LYS A 110 13.27 -6.95 14.58
C LYS A 110 11.99 -7.20 15.37
N ILE A 111 12.08 -7.98 16.44
CA ILE A 111 10.93 -8.33 17.28
C ILE A 111 10.25 -7.07 17.84
N GLN A 112 11.02 -6.04 18.21
CA GLN A 112 10.46 -4.77 18.68
C GLN A 112 9.74 -3.97 17.57
N LYS A 113 9.93 -4.34 16.30
CA LYS A 113 9.42 -3.67 15.09
C LYS A 113 8.55 -4.62 14.24
N TYR A 114 7.89 -5.59 14.88
CA TYR A 114 7.04 -6.58 14.20
C TYR A 114 5.88 -5.97 13.37
N TYR A 115 5.53 -4.71 13.65
CA TYR A 115 4.45 -3.98 13.00
C TYR A 115 4.86 -3.30 11.68
N TRP A 116 6.13 -3.39 11.28
CA TRP A 116 6.66 -2.59 10.17
C TRP A 116 5.99 -2.86 8.83
N GLU A 117 5.53 -4.09 8.58
CA GLU A 117 4.78 -4.40 7.36
C GLU A 117 3.51 -3.54 7.21
N PHE A 118 2.83 -3.23 8.33
CA PHE A 118 1.65 -2.37 8.31
C PHE A 118 2.00 -0.89 8.08
N VAL A 119 3.19 -0.45 8.50
CA VAL A 119 3.70 0.89 8.19
C VAL A 119 3.90 1.03 6.68
N LYS A 120 4.49 0.01 6.03
CA LYS A 120 4.65 -0.04 4.57
C LYS A 120 3.30 -0.12 3.84
N MET A 121 2.33 -0.87 4.36
CA MET A 121 0.97 -0.87 3.80
C MET A 121 0.32 0.51 3.89
N LEU A 122 0.45 1.19 5.04
CA LEU A 122 -0.10 2.52 5.26
C LEU A 122 0.52 3.56 4.32
N GLU A 123 1.84 3.53 4.14
CA GLU A 123 2.55 4.38 3.17
C GLU A 123 1.97 4.23 1.75
N LYS A 124 1.81 3.00 1.27
CA LYS A 124 1.22 2.73 -0.05
C LYS A 124 -0.21 3.27 -0.16
N ILE A 125 -1.03 3.09 0.87
CA ILE A 125 -2.41 3.62 0.90
C ILE A 125 -2.40 5.15 0.83
N LEU A 126 -1.52 5.82 1.58
CA LEU A 126 -1.39 7.29 1.54
C LEU A 126 -1.00 7.78 0.15
N ILE A 127 -0.02 7.12 -0.50
CA ILE A 127 0.37 7.43 -1.88
C ILE A 127 -0.84 7.28 -2.82
N ILE A 128 -1.59 6.18 -2.72
CA ILE A 128 -2.78 5.93 -3.57
C ILE A 128 -3.86 7.00 -3.35
N ILE A 129 -4.11 7.41 -2.11
CA ILE A 129 -5.07 8.47 -1.80
C ILE A 129 -4.64 9.77 -2.47
N VAL A 130 -3.37 10.18 -2.31
CA VAL A 130 -2.84 11.40 -2.95
C VAL A 130 -2.92 11.31 -4.47
N LEU A 131 -2.61 10.15 -5.06
CA LEU A 131 -2.68 9.95 -6.51
C LEU A 131 -4.07 10.20 -7.10
N ASN A 132 -5.12 9.89 -6.34
CA ASN A 132 -6.51 9.97 -6.80
C ASN A 132 -7.20 11.29 -6.44
N PHE A 133 -7.00 11.82 -5.22
CA PHE A 133 -7.61 13.09 -4.79
C PHE A 133 -7.11 14.29 -5.59
N TYR A 134 -5.81 14.33 -5.93
CA TYR A 134 -5.19 15.41 -6.69
C TYR A 134 -4.95 15.00 -8.15
N SER A 135 -5.89 14.30 -8.76
CA SER A 135 -5.71 13.72 -10.10
C SER A 135 -5.38 14.75 -11.19
N GLN A 136 -5.84 16.00 -11.04
CA GLN A 136 -5.64 17.09 -12.01
C GLN A 136 -4.41 17.96 -11.71
N ASP A 137 -3.98 18.06 -10.45
CA ASP A 137 -2.89 18.94 -10.02
C ASP A 137 -1.58 18.17 -9.85
N ILE A 138 -0.84 18.01 -10.95
CA ILE A 138 0.40 17.21 -11.00
C ILE A 138 1.44 17.69 -9.98
N ASN A 139 1.58 19.02 -9.83
CA ASN A 139 2.54 19.62 -8.89
C ASN A 139 2.21 19.29 -7.43
N VAL A 140 0.94 19.48 -7.03
CA VAL A 140 0.48 19.21 -5.66
C VAL A 140 0.63 17.72 -5.34
N LYS A 141 0.18 16.86 -6.26
CA LYS A 141 0.30 15.41 -6.19
C LYS A 141 1.74 14.95 -5.99
N GLY A 142 2.68 15.43 -6.82
CA GLY A 142 4.08 15.03 -6.71
C GLY A 142 4.75 15.48 -5.41
N VAL A 143 4.48 16.72 -4.96
CA VAL A 143 5.04 17.24 -3.70
C VAL A 143 4.53 16.44 -2.50
N LEU A 144 3.23 16.13 -2.45
CA LEU A 144 2.66 15.33 -1.36
C LEU A 144 3.22 13.90 -1.33
N ILE A 145 3.38 13.25 -2.49
CA ILE A 145 3.99 11.92 -2.57
C ILE A 145 5.45 11.98 -2.11
N PHE A 146 6.21 12.99 -2.53
CA PHE A 146 7.58 13.18 -2.09
C PHE A 146 7.67 13.33 -0.57
N ILE A 147 6.75 14.07 0.06
CA ILE A 147 6.67 14.21 1.52
C ILE A 147 6.40 12.85 2.18
N VAL A 148 5.42 12.08 1.69
CA VAL A 148 5.08 10.76 2.27
C VAL A 148 6.27 9.80 2.19
N VAL A 149 6.90 9.69 1.02
CA VAL A 149 8.07 8.82 0.80
C VAL A 149 9.26 9.27 1.67
N SER A 150 9.49 10.58 1.78
CA SER A 150 10.56 11.12 2.62
C SER A 150 10.33 10.86 4.11
N LEU A 151 9.08 11.02 4.60
CA LEU A 151 8.72 10.70 5.98
C LEU A 151 8.90 9.22 6.28
N TYR A 152 8.50 8.33 5.38
CA TYR A 152 8.78 6.89 5.49
C TYR A 152 10.28 6.62 5.54
N GLY A 153 11.07 7.22 4.63
CA GLY A 153 12.52 7.05 4.59
C GLY A 153 13.24 7.51 5.85
N ILE A 154 12.82 8.65 6.43
CA ILE A 154 13.33 9.13 7.71
C ILE A 154 12.96 8.14 8.83
N ALA A 155 11.70 7.69 8.89
CA ALA A 155 11.27 6.72 9.89
C ALA A 155 12.04 5.39 9.77
N SER A 156 12.24 4.88 8.55
CA SER A 156 12.97 3.63 8.29
C SER A 156 14.45 3.76 8.64
N SER A 157 15.09 4.87 8.27
CA SER A 157 16.51 5.12 8.56
C SER A 157 16.80 5.30 10.06
N VAL A 158 15.87 5.89 10.83
CA VAL A 158 15.99 6.04 12.29
C VAL A 158 15.70 4.73 13.00
N LEU A 159 14.62 4.03 12.62
CA LEU A 159 14.15 2.86 13.37
C LEU A 159 14.85 1.56 12.97
N GLN A 160 15.48 1.51 11.80
CA GLN A 160 16.22 0.36 11.25
C GLN A 160 15.45 -0.95 11.50
N PRO A 161 14.24 -1.08 10.93
CA PRO A 161 13.27 -2.09 11.31
C PRO A 161 13.71 -3.51 10.96
N TYR A 162 14.54 -3.68 9.93
CA TYR A 162 14.97 -4.98 9.45
C TYR A 162 15.99 -5.65 10.37
N ARG A 163 15.90 -6.97 10.50
CA ARG A 163 16.82 -7.78 11.31
C ARG A 163 18.22 -7.81 10.73
N LEU A 164 18.34 -7.89 9.40
CA LEU A 164 19.61 -7.83 8.69
C LEU A 164 19.88 -6.41 8.21
N SER A 165 21.08 -5.89 8.47
CA SER A 165 21.49 -4.53 8.06
C SER A 165 21.38 -4.33 6.55
N GLY A 166 21.72 -5.34 5.75
CA GLY A 166 21.62 -5.29 4.29
C GLY A 166 20.21 -4.93 3.79
N TYR A 167 19.14 -5.40 4.45
CA TYR A 167 17.78 -5.04 4.05
C TYR A 167 17.43 -3.59 4.39
N ASN A 168 17.95 -3.05 5.51
CA ASN A 168 17.79 -1.61 5.80
C ASN A 168 18.51 -0.76 4.74
N THR A 169 19.69 -1.19 4.29
CA THR A 169 20.43 -0.53 3.21
C THR A 169 19.66 -0.55 1.89
N VAL A 170 19.07 -1.69 1.53
CA VAL A 170 18.22 -1.81 0.32
C VAL A 170 16.99 -0.92 0.42
N ASP A 171 16.29 -0.91 1.56
CA ASP A 171 15.12 -0.06 1.78
C ASP A 171 15.46 1.43 1.72
N PHE A 172 16.64 1.83 2.23
CA PHE A 172 17.16 3.19 2.10
C PHE A 172 17.38 3.59 0.64
N TYR A 173 18.08 2.77 -0.13
CA TYR A 173 18.32 3.05 -1.55
C TYR A 173 17.01 3.04 -2.35
N GLN A 174 16.11 2.09 -2.09
CA GLN A 174 14.79 2.04 -2.73
C GLN A 174 14.00 3.32 -2.49
N THR A 175 13.95 3.79 -1.23
CA THR A 175 13.21 5.00 -0.86
C THR A 175 13.80 6.25 -1.54
N ASN A 176 15.13 6.37 -1.57
CA ASN A 176 15.79 7.48 -2.25
C ASN A 176 15.57 7.46 -3.77
N VAL A 177 15.64 6.28 -4.40
CA VAL A 177 15.34 6.13 -5.83
C VAL A 177 13.90 6.55 -6.12
N CYS A 178 12.95 6.15 -5.28
CA CYS A 178 11.55 6.56 -5.41
C CYS A 178 11.38 8.09 -5.28
N ALA A 179 11.96 8.70 -4.25
CA ALA A 179 11.90 10.14 -4.02
C ALA A 179 12.51 10.94 -5.18
N VAL A 180 13.69 10.54 -5.65
CA VAL A 180 14.38 11.15 -6.79
C VAL A 180 13.57 10.99 -8.08
N SER A 181 12.93 9.83 -8.29
CA SER A 181 12.07 9.60 -9.45
C SER A 181 10.86 10.54 -9.46
N VAL A 182 10.23 10.76 -8.31
CA VAL A 182 9.12 11.72 -8.18
C VAL A 182 9.57 13.15 -8.48
N LEU A 183 10.74 13.56 -7.99
CA LEU A 183 11.31 14.87 -8.29
C LEU A 183 11.64 15.04 -9.78
N PHE A 184 12.21 14.01 -10.42
CA PHE A 184 12.44 14.04 -11.86
C PHE A 184 11.14 14.15 -12.65
N CYS A 185 10.09 13.42 -12.26
CA CYS A 185 8.77 13.54 -12.89
C CYS A 185 8.20 14.96 -12.75
N LEU A 186 8.34 15.59 -11.58
CA LEU A 186 7.93 16.98 -11.36
C LEU A 186 8.75 17.96 -12.20
N PHE A 187 10.07 17.76 -12.29
CA PHE A 187 10.95 18.62 -13.08
C PHE A 187 10.65 18.57 -14.58
N ILE A 188 10.27 17.38 -15.09
CA ILE A 188 9.88 17.19 -16.49
C ILE A 188 8.47 17.75 -16.73
N SER A 189 7.57 17.64 -15.76
CA SER A 189 6.22 18.16 -15.87
C SER A 189 6.24 19.68 -16.04
N ASN A 190 5.70 20.16 -17.17
CA ASN A 190 5.64 21.58 -17.52
C ASN A 190 7.00 22.28 -17.67
N ASN A 191 8.08 21.56 -18.00
CA ASN A 191 9.35 22.20 -18.37
C ASN A 191 9.22 22.82 -19.78
N PRO A 192 9.19 24.16 -19.92
CA PRO A 192 9.02 24.79 -21.23
C PRO A 192 10.33 24.81 -22.02
N PHE A 193 11.46 24.52 -21.37
CA PHE A 193 12.77 24.55 -21.99
C PHE A 193 13.08 23.20 -22.60
N ASN A 194 13.27 23.18 -23.92
CA ASN A 194 13.93 22.08 -24.58
C ASN A 194 15.44 22.28 -24.41
N TYR A 195 16.10 21.41 -23.67
CA TYR A 195 17.55 21.51 -23.41
C TYR A 195 18.40 20.96 -24.58
N TYR A 196 17.83 20.95 -25.79
CA TYR A 196 18.47 20.59 -27.06
C TYR A 196 17.92 21.46 -28.18
#